data_AF-A0A814ZKK8-F1
#
_entry.id   AF-A0A814ZKK8-F1
#
_cell.length_a   1.000
_cell.length_b   1.000
_cell.length_c   1.000
_cell.angle_alpha   90.00
_cell.angle_beta   90.00
_cell.angle_gamma   90.00
#
_symmetry.space_group_name_H-M   'P 1'
#
loop_
_entity.id
_entity.type
_entity.pdbx_description
1 polymer ?
#
loop_
_entity_poly.entity_id
_entity_poly.type
_entity_poly.pdbx_seq_one_letter_code
_entity_poly.pdbx_strand_id
1 'polypeptide(L)'
;MIILGFSTGGVKSNVSPLMAEQYTRTKPIVKEVRGEKKIIDPKITVQSMFNWFYWAINLGALSSVITTNIEKYHSFWLAYLIPMVVFTGSIAVLLVGRHRYTRKAPSGSLIIRVFHVTIRAIQMRWGLGKQNSCQHFLDYAKDNLSPIVNDDNQPVMESNNNQFIEDLKQALSACRVFAFYPFYWICYNQLVNNLISQAAQMNVGPLPNDVLQNIDPIVLLIFIPVFDILIYPALRRYIEERFSALDRACRVLLGTYETSIGICS
;
A
#
# COMPACT_ATOMS: atom_id res chain seq x y z
N MET A 1 2.62 -20.76 -13.09
CA MET A 1 1.92 -19.58 -12.53
C MET A 1 1.78 -19.60 -11.01
N ILE A 2 1.40 -20.70 -10.37
CA ILE A 2 1.25 -20.76 -8.89
C ILE A 2 2.52 -20.34 -8.14
N ILE A 3 3.69 -20.85 -8.53
CA ILE A 3 4.98 -20.53 -7.89
C ILE A 3 5.32 -19.03 -8.03
N LEU A 4 5.09 -18.45 -9.21
CA LEU A 4 5.32 -17.02 -9.45
C LEU A 4 4.34 -16.15 -8.65
N GLY A 5 3.07 -16.56 -8.55
CA GLY A 5 2.06 -15.90 -7.72
C GLY A 5 2.44 -15.88 -6.24
N PHE A 6 2.87 -17.04 -5.70
CA PHE A 6 3.31 -17.14 -4.31
C PHE A 6 4.56 -16.29 -4.05
N SER A 7 5.54 -16.35 -4.95
CA SER A 7 6.79 -15.60 -4.83
C SER A 7 6.56 -14.10 -4.87
N THR A 8 5.76 -13.61 -5.83
CA THR A 8 5.45 -12.18 -5.96
C THR A 8 4.64 -11.66 -4.78
N GLY A 9 3.66 -12.43 -4.28
CA GLY A 9 2.90 -12.07 -3.08
C GLY A 9 3.78 -12.00 -1.82
N GLY A 10 4.71 -12.96 -1.67
CA GLY A 10 5.68 -12.97 -0.57
C GLY A 10 6.64 -11.78 -0.61
N VAL A 11 7.17 -11.42 -1.78
CA VAL A 11 8.08 -10.27 -1.91
C VAL A 11 7.33 -8.96 -1.64
N LYS A 12 6.15 -8.76 -2.25
CA LYS A 12 5.36 -7.53 -2.07
C LYS A 12 4.98 -7.27 -0.61
N SER A 13 4.61 -8.32 0.13
CA SER A 13 4.21 -8.19 1.54
C SER A 13 5.36 -7.86 2.49
N ASN A 14 6.62 -8.07 2.10
CA ASN A 14 7.77 -7.90 3.00
C ASN A 14 8.71 -6.75 2.61
N VAL A 15 8.79 -6.37 1.32
CA VAL A 15 9.70 -5.31 0.87
C VAL A 15 9.28 -3.93 1.38
N SER A 16 7.99 -3.59 1.30
CA SER A 16 7.50 -2.28 1.75
C SER A 16 7.68 -2.08 3.28
N PRO A 17 7.33 -3.05 4.14
CA PRO A 17 7.67 -2.99 5.56
C PRO A 17 9.18 -2.91 5.80
N LEU A 18 9.98 -3.75 5.13
CA LEU A 18 11.43 -3.74 5.29
C LEU A 18 12.01 -2.35 5.00
N MET A 19 11.57 -1.70 3.92
CA MET A 19 11.98 -0.35 3.55
C MET A 19 11.58 0.68 4.61
N ALA A 20 10.34 0.65 5.07
CA ALA A 20 9.85 1.56 6.12
C ALA A 20 10.62 1.37 7.44
N GLU A 21 10.97 0.13 7.77
CA GLU A 21 11.72 -0.20 8.99
C GLU A 21 13.16 0.29 8.97
N GLN A 22 13.76 0.47 7.80
CA GLN A 22 15.12 1.01 7.69
C GLN A 22 15.20 2.46 8.19
N TYR A 23 14.08 3.20 8.16
CA TYR A 23 14.02 4.52 8.75
C TYR A 23 13.70 4.43 10.25
N THR A 24 14.74 4.46 11.07
CA THR A 24 14.65 4.25 12.53
C THR A 24 14.29 5.50 13.32
N ARG A 25 14.25 6.68 12.69
CA ARG A 25 14.05 7.95 13.40
C ARG A 25 12.56 8.22 13.62
N THR A 26 12.16 8.39 14.87
CA THR A 26 10.76 8.63 15.27
C THR A 26 10.46 10.09 15.63
N LYS A 27 11.48 10.90 15.91
CA LYS A 27 11.31 12.31 16.35
C LYS A 27 11.80 13.29 15.27
N PRO A 28 11.11 14.44 15.08
CA PRO A 28 11.59 15.49 14.21
C PRO A 28 12.85 16.12 14.78
N ILE A 29 13.86 16.31 13.93
CA ILE A 29 15.14 16.93 14.32
C ILE A 29 15.36 18.15 13.43
N VAL A 30 15.75 19.26 14.03
CA VAL A 30 16.26 20.42 13.30
C VAL A 30 17.71 20.13 12.94
N LYS A 31 17.99 19.93 11.65
CA LYS A 31 19.37 19.86 11.15
C LYS A 31 19.70 21.13 10.41
N GLU A 32 20.88 21.67 10.69
CA GLU A 32 21.42 22.78 9.93
C GLU A 32 22.18 22.22 8.72
N VAL A 33 21.64 22.42 7.53
CA VAL A 33 22.26 21.99 6.27
C VAL A 33 22.55 23.25 5.48
N ARG A 34 23.84 23.51 5.19
CA ARG A 34 24.29 24.70 4.44
C ARG A 34 23.82 26.04 5.06
N GLY A 35 23.79 26.14 6.39
CA GLY A 35 23.40 27.36 7.10
C GLY A 35 21.87 27.56 7.25
N GLU A 36 21.05 26.67 6.72
CA GLU A 36 19.59 26.70 6.92
C GLU A 36 19.15 25.61 7.91
N LYS A 37 18.37 26.02 8.93
CA LYS A 37 17.73 25.10 9.87
C LYS A 37 16.55 24.40 9.18
N LYS A 38 16.73 23.14 8.79
CA LYS A 38 15.69 22.31 8.19
C LYS A 38 15.13 21.33 9.22
N ILE A 39 13.83 21.39 9.47
CA ILE A 39 13.12 20.39 10.27
C ILE A 39 12.96 19.14 9.40
N ILE A 40 13.58 18.04 9.81
CA ILE A 40 13.40 16.74 9.15
C ILE A 40 12.30 16.00 9.90
N ASP A 41 11.09 16.02 9.36
CA ASP A 41 9.99 15.19 9.85
C ASP A 41 10.16 13.75 9.35
N PRO A 42 10.19 12.75 10.26
CA PRO A 42 10.11 11.34 9.92
C PRO A 42 9.05 10.97 8.89
N LYS A 43 7.84 11.51 9.02
CA LYS A 43 6.70 11.15 8.18
C LYS A 43 6.92 11.57 6.73
N ILE A 44 7.38 12.81 6.52
CA ILE A 44 7.68 13.36 5.21
C ILE A 44 8.85 12.60 4.56
N THR A 45 9.84 12.20 5.36
CA THR A 45 11.00 11.45 4.87
C THR A 45 10.60 10.06 4.40
N VAL A 46 9.82 9.33 5.20
CA VAL A 46 9.29 8.00 4.83
C VAL A 46 8.39 8.10 3.60
N GLN A 47 7.51 9.11 3.54
CA GLN A 47 6.69 9.37 2.35
C GLN A 47 7.56 9.61 1.11
N SER A 48 8.63 10.40 1.21
CA SER A 48 9.56 10.61 0.09
C SER A 48 10.26 9.31 -0.34
N MET A 49 10.62 8.43 0.60
CA MET A 49 11.16 7.10 0.28
C MET A 49 10.16 6.26 -0.52
N PHE A 50 8.89 6.24 -0.11
CA PHE A 50 7.82 5.56 -0.85
C PHE A 50 7.57 6.19 -2.23
N ASN A 51 7.64 7.51 -2.36
CA ASN A 51 7.53 8.17 -3.66
C ASN A 51 8.67 7.73 -4.60
N TRP A 52 9.92 7.71 -4.13
CA TRP A 52 11.04 7.20 -4.93
C TRP A 52 10.89 5.73 -5.32
N PHE A 53 10.40 4.91 -4.39
CA PHE A 53 10.08 3.51 -4.66
C PHE A 53 9.01 3.38 -5.75
N TYR A 54 7.97 4.21 -5.70
CA TYR A 54 6.91 4.26 -6.69
C TYR A 54 7.42 4.67 -8.09
N TRP A 55 8.28 5.69 -8.17
CA TRP A 55 8.96 6.07 -9.42
C TRP A 55 9.79 4.92 -9.98
N ALA A 56 10.53 4.21 -9.12
CA ALA A 56 11.32 3.06 -9.53
C ALA A 56 10.46 1.89 -10.05
N ILE A 57 9.30 1.63 -9.46
CA ILE A 57 8.36 0.60 -9.93
C ILE A 57 7.84 0.94 -11.32
N ASN A 58 7.37 2.18 -11.52
CA ASN A 58 6.82 2.60 -12.81
C ASN A 58 7.88 2.62 -13.91
N LEU A 59 9.09 3.09 -13.59
CA LEU A 59 10.22 3.00 -14.51
C LEU A 59 10.60 1.55 -14.82
N GLY A 60 10.57 0.67 -13.82
CA GLY A 60 10.80 -0.77 -13.97
C GLY A 60 9.74 -1.44 -14.84
N ALA A 61 8.47 -1.04 -14.74
CA ALA A 61 7.39 -1.60 -15.57
C ALA A 61 7.62 -1.38 -17.07
N LEU A 62 8.29 -0.27 -17.45
CA LEU A 62 8.69 0.00 -18.84
C LEU A 62 9.73 -0.98 -19.37
N SER A 63 10.41 -1.76 -18.53
CA SER A 63 11.34 -2.79 -18.99
C SER A 63 10.64 -3.87 -19.80
N SER A 64 9.31 -4.01 -19.68
CA SER A 64 8.54 -4.95 -20.50
C SER A 64 8.67 -4.66 -22.00
N VAL A 65 8.84 -3.39 -22.40
CA VAL A 65 9.10 -2.99 -23.80
C VAL A 65 10.36 -3.67 -24.34
N ILE A 66 11.41 -3.76 -23.52
CA ILE A 66 12.68 -4.39 -23.93
C ILE A 66 12.45 -5.89 -24.14
N THR A 67 11.78 -6.54 -23.18
CA THR A 67 11.50 -7.97 -23.22
C THR A 67 10.63 -8.37 -24.42
N THR A 68 9.55 -7.62 -24.69
CA THR A 68 8.60 -7.94 -25.78
C THR A 68 9.18 -7.67 -27.16
N ASN A 69 10.04 -6.66 -27.31
CA ASN A 69 10.79 -6.45 -28.55
C ASN A 69 11.79 -7.59 -28.80
N ILE A 70 12.50 -8.04 -27.77
CA ILE A 70 13.43 -9.17 -27.88
C ILE A 70 12.70 -10.47 -28.21
N GLU A 71 11.51 -10.68 -27.63
CA GLU A 71 10.64 -11.79 -27.96
C GLU A 71 10.24 -11.77 -29.44
N LYS A 72 9.81 -10.61 -29.95
CA LYS A 72 9.35 -10.42 -31.33
C LYS A 72 10.47 -10.61 -32.37
N TYR A 73 11.67 -10.07 -32.11
CA TYR A 73 12.75 -9.99 -33.10
C TYR A 73 13.89 -11.02 -32.93
N HIS A 74 14.07 -11.61 -31.75
CA HIS A 74 15.17 -12.53 -31.48
C HIS A 74 14.70 -13.93 -31.05
N SER A 75 14.27 -14.08 -29.80
CA SER A 75 13.84 -15.38 -29.27
C SER A 75 13.16 -15.25 -27.92
N PHE A 76 12.23 -16.18 -27.65
CA PHE A 76 11.58 -16.32 -26.36
C PHE A 76 12.57 -16.60 -25.22
N TRP A 77 13.59 -17.44 -25.44
CA TRP A 77 14.54 -17.80 -24.39
C TRP A 77 15.30 -16.59 -23.85
N LEU A 78 15.76 -15.70 -24.75
CA LEU A 78 16.50 -14.49 -24.37
C LEU A 78 15.60 -13.48 -23.66
N ALA A 79 14.32 -13.40 -24.05
CA ALA A 79 13.33 -12.57 -23.37
C ALA A 79 13.14 -12.98 -21.89
N TYR A 80 13.06 -14.29 -21.60
CA TYR A 80 12.94 -14.78 -20.21
C TYR A 80 14.24 -14.70 -19.40
N LEU A 81 15.41 -14.69 -20.06
CA LEU A 81 16.70 -14.57 -19.38
C LEU A 81 16.88 -13.19 -18.72
N ILE A 82 16.37 -12.12 -19.34
CA ILE A 82 16.52 -10.75 -18.83
C ILE A 82 15.91 -10.59 -17.42
N PRO A 83 14.63 -10.91 -17.19
CA PRO A 83 14.06 -10.89 -15.85
C PRO A 83 14.83 -11.78 -14.87
N MET A 84 15.28 -12.96 -15.30
CA MET A 84 16.03 -13.88 -14.44
C MET A 84 17.32 -13.24 -13.92
N VAL A 85 18.09 -12.58 -14.78
CA VAL A 85 19.33 -11.88 -14.38
C VAL A 85 19.01 -10.73 -13.42
N VAL A 86 17.96 -9.93 -13.71
CA VAL A 86 17.55 -8.81 -12.86
C VAL A 86 17.08 -9.27 -11.47
N PHE A 87 16.29 -10.33 -11.39
CA PHE A 87 15.85 -10.90 -10.11
C PHE A 87 17.03 -11.48 -9.32
N THR A 88 17.94 -12.18 -9.98
CA THR A 88 19.15 -12.72 -9.35
C THR A 88 20.02 -11.59 -8.80
N GLY A 89 20.21 -10.52 -9.57
CA GLY A 89 20.93 -9.32 -9.13
C GLY A 89 20.27 -8.65 -7.91
N SER A 90 18.94 -8.51 -7.94
CA SER A 90 18.17 -7.97 -6.80
C SER A 90 18.38 -8.79 -5.52
N ILE A 91 18.34 -10.11 -5.62
CA ILE A 91 18.61 -11.01 -4.49
C ILE A 91 20.06 -10.85 -3.99
N ALA A 92 21.03 -10.77 -4.90
CA ALA A 92 22.44 -10.58 -4.53
C ALA A 92 22.64 -9.26 -3.75
N VAL A 93 22.00 -8.16 -4.18
CA VAL A 93 22.03 -6.88 -3.47
C VAL A 93 21.46 -7.00 -2.06
N LEU A 94 20.32 -7.70 -1.90
CA LEU A 94 19.74 -7.95 -0.58
C LEU A 94 20.67 -8.78 0.32
N LEU A 95 21.32 -9.81 -0.22
CA LEU A 95 22.24 -10.65 0.53
C LEU A 95 23.51 -9.90 0.95
N VAL A 96 24.09 -9.10 0.07
CA VAL A 96 25.26 -8.25 0.38
C VAL A 96 24.90 -7.19 1.43
N GLY A 97 23.71 -6.60 1.32
CA GLY A 97 23.20 -5.60 2.26
C GLY A 97 22.77 -6.15 3.62
N ARG A 98 22.73 -7.48 3.82
CA ARG A 98 22.10 -8.12 4.99
C ARG A 98 22.61 -7.65 6.36
N HIS A 99 23.86 -7.19 6.42
CA HIS A 99 24.54 -6.71 7.63
C HIS A 99 24.30 -5.22 7.91
N ARG A 100 23.76 -4.46 6.94
CA ARG A 100 23.43 -3.04 7.07
C ARG A 100 21.96 -2.80 7.43
N TYR A 101 21.10 -3.81 7.29
CA TYR A 101 19.68 -3.65 7.57
C TYR A 101 19.39 -3.63 9.07
N THR A 102 18.56 -2.68 9.49
CA THR A 102 18.01 -2.67 10.84
C THR A 102 16.90 -3.72 10.92
N ARG A 103 16.97 -4.59 11.94
CA ARG A 103 15.98 -5.63 12.20
C ARG A 103 15.17 -5.22 13.42
N LYS A 104 13.86 -5.06 13.27
CA LYS A 104 12.96 -4.85 14.41
C LYS A 104 12.56 -6.19 15.01
N ALA A 105 12.31 -6.19 16.32
CA ALA A 105 11.78 -7.38 17.01
C ALA A 105 10.40 -7.75 16.44
N PRO A 106 10.06 -9.05 16.35
CA PRO A 106 8.79 -9.48 15.81
C PRO A 106 7.65 -8.92 16.66
N SER A 107 6.87 -8.00 16.08
CA SER A 107 5.60 -7.60 16.67
C SER A 107 4.59 -8.72 16.44
N GLY A 108 3.85 -9.14 17.48
CA GLY A 108 2.87 -10.21 17.36
C GLY A 108 1.85 -9.98 16.24
N SER A 109 1.17 -11.03 15.77
CA SER A 109 0.24 -10.92 14.64
C SER A 109 -1.02 -10.13 15.01
N LEU A 110 -1.07 -8.89 14.52
CA LEU A 110 -2.24 -8.02 14.63
C LEU A 110 -3.49 -8.66 14.01
N ILE A 111 -3.31 -9.39 12.91
CA ILE A 111 -4.40 -10.07 12.19
C ILE A 111 -5.04 -11.15 13.06
N ILE A 112 -4.21 -11.98 13.71
CA ILE A 112 -4.71 -13.02 14.62
C ILE A 112 -5.48 -12.38 15.79
N ARG A 113 -4.97 -11.27 16.33
CA ARG A 113 -5.68 -10.51 17.36
C ARG A 113 -7.05 -10.01 16.86
N VAL A 114 -7.09 -9.33 15.71
CA VAL A 114 -8.34 -8.84 15.11
C VAL A 114 -9.34 -9.96 14.88
N PHE A 115 -8.88 -11.11 14.38
CA PHE A 115 -9.73 -12.27 14.13
C PHE A 115 -10.34 -12.84 15.43
N HIS A 116 -9.52 -13.04 16.47
CA HIS A 116 -9.99 -13.50 17.77
C HIS A 116 -10.99 -12.53 18.41
N VAL A 117 -10.71 -11.22 18.39
CA VAL A 117 -11.63 -10.20 18.93
C VAL A 117 -12.96 -10.21 18.17
N THR A 118 -12.91 -10.29 16.83
CA THR A 118 -14.10 -10.27 15.99
C THR A 118 -14.97 -11.53 16.19
N ILE A 119 -14.37 -12.73 16.21
CA ILE A 119 -15.10 -13.97 16.47
C ILE A 119 -15.73 -13.95 17.85
N ARG A 120 -14.99 -13.54 18.88
CA ARG A 120 -15.49 -13.50 20.26
C ARG A 120 -16.65 -12.50 20.40
N ALA A 121 -16.55 -11.34 19.76
CA ALA A 121 -17.64 -10.37 19.68
C ALA A 121 -18.91 -10.95 19.03
N ILE A 122 -18.76 -11.72 17.95
CA ILE A 122 -19.88 -12.39 17.25
C ILE A 122 -20.49 -13.49 18.12
N GLN A 123 -19.66 -14.34 18.73
CA GLN A 123 -20.10 -15.41 19.62
C GLN A 123 -20.89 -14.86 20.81
N MET A 124 -20.42 -13.78 21.42
CA MET A 124 -21.13 -13.13 22.53
C MET A 124 -22.45 -12.51 22.08
N ARG A 125 -22.49 -11.88 20.90
CA ARG A 125 -23.75 -11.37 20.33
C ARG A 125 -24.78 -12.47 20.08
N TRP A 126 -24.33 -13.67 19.71
CA TRP A 126 -25.22 -14.81 19.46
C TRP A 126 -25.56 -15.61 20.72
N GLY A 127 -24.68 -15.66 21.72
CA GLY A 127 -24.88 -16.41 22.97
C GLY A 127 -25.54 -15.63 24.11
N LEU A 128 -25.30 -14.31 24.20
CA LEU A 128 -25.99 -13.44 25.16
C LEU A 128 -27.22 -12.86 24.47
N GLY A 129 -28.38 -13.43 24.78
CA GLY A 129 -29.67 -12.89 24.36
C GLY A 129 -29.81 -11.42 24.77
N LYS A 130 -29.55 -10.53 23.81
CA LYS A 130 -30.03 -9.13 23.74
C LYS A 130 -29.97 -8.30 25.04
N GLN A 131 -28.99 -8.51 25.92
CA GLN A 131 -29.05 -7.89 27.25
C GLN A 131 -28.46 -6.48 27.35
N ASN A 132 -27.71 -5.98 26.37
CA ASN A 132 -27.31 -4.57 26.33
C ASN A 132 -27.36 -4.02 24.89
N SER A 133 -28.04 -2.89 24.74
CA SER A 133 -28.22 -2.16 23.47
C SER A 133 -26.93 -1.43 23.09
N CYS A 134 -25.90 -2.17 22.73
CA CYS A 134 -24.67 -1.59 22.21
C CYS A 134 -24.88 -1.14 20.75
N GLN A 135 -24.43 0.06 20.39
CA GLN A 135 -24.58 0.58 19.02
C GLN A 135 -23.77 -0.23 17.99
N HIS A 136 -22.65 -0.86 18.40
CA HIS A 136 -21.80 -1.67 17.52
C HIS A 136 -21.51 -3.06 18.10
N PHE A 137 -21.44 -4.09 17.24
CA PHE A 137 -21.23 -5.48 17.70
C PHE A 137 -19.85 -5.70 18.34
N LEU A 138 -18.85 -4.87 18.02
CA LEU A 138 -17.52 -4.94 18.64
C LEU A 138 -17.50 -4.41 20.08
N ASP A 139 -18.52 -3.68 20.52
CA ASP A 139 -18.59 -3.22 21.91
C ASP A 139 -18.77 -4.39 22.89
N TYR A 140 -19.34 -5.51 22.46
CA TYR A 140 -19.42 -6.74 23.28
C TYR A 140 -18.03 -7.29 23.66
N ALA A 141 -16.98 -6.93 22.91
CA ALA A 141 -15.62 -7.36 23.22
C ALA A 141 -14.89 -6.43 24.21
N LYS A 142 -15.42 -5.24 24.52
CA LYS A 142 -14.78 -4.28 25.44
C LYS A 142 -14.72 -4.80 26.88
N ASP A 143 -15.85 -5.34 27.35
CA ASP A 143 -16.01 -5.73 28.76
C ASP A 143 -15.23 -6.99 29.15
N ASN A 144 -14.73 -7.75 28.16
CA ASN A 144 -14.15 -9.08 28.38
C ASN A 144 -12.85 -9.32 27.61
N LEU A 145 -12.18 -8.26 27.14
CA LEU A 145 -10.84 -8.41 26.58
C LEU A 145 -9.85 -8.58 27.74
N SER A 146 -9.11 -9.68 27.73
CA SER A 146 -7.97 -9.83 28.65
C SER A 146 -7.04 -8.62 28.49
N PRO A 147 -6.53 -8.03 29.60
CA PRO A 147 -5.57 -6.95 29.50
C PRO A 147 -4.39 -7.40 28.65
N ILE A 148 -3.89 -6.52 27.79
CA ILE A 148 -2.73 -6.80 26.95
C ILE A 148 -1.58 -7.10 27.91
N VAL A 149 -1.01 -8.29 27.85
CA VAL A 149 0.17 -8.63 28.63
C VAL A 149 1.38 -8.41 27.72
N ASN A 150 2.33 -7.56 28.13
CA ASN A 150 3.60 -7.40 27.44
C ASN A 150 4.41 -8.72 27.49
N ASP A 151 5.43 -8.85 26.63
CA ASP A 151 6.40 -9.98 26.65
C ASP A 151 7.04 -10.17 28.05
N ASP A 152 7.03 -9.12 28.89
CA ASP A 152 7.49 -9.10 30.29
C ASP A 152 6.40 -9.41 31.33
N ASN A 153 5.26 -10.00 30.94
CA ASN A 153 4.13 -10.30 31.82
C ASN A 153 3.49 -9.11 32.56
N GLN A 154 3.76 -7.87 32.13
CA GLN A 154 3.13 -6.68 32.70
C GLN A 154 1.80 -6.34 32.00
N PRO A 155 0.73 -6.02 32.75
CA PRO A 155 -0.53 -5.58 32.15
C PRO A 155 -0.35 -4.18 31.54
N VAL A 156 -0.43 -4.12 30.23
CA VAL A 156 -0.59 -2.90 29.46
C VAL A 156 -2.00 -2.37 29.73
N MET A 157 -2.04 -1.10 30.13
CA MET A 157 -3.23 -0.33 30.50
C MET A 157 -4.49 -0.66 29.69
N GLU A 158 -5.61 -0.79 30.38
CA GLU A 158 -6.98 -0.99 29.88
C GLU A 158 -7.37 0.01 28.76
N SER A 159 -6.76 1.21 28.75
CA SER A 159 -6.92 2.21 27.70
C SER A 159 -6.53 1.70 26.30
N ASN A 160 -5.54 0.80 26.19
CA ASN A 160 -5.07 0.29 24.91
C ASN A 160 -6.05 -0.70 24.28
N ASN A 161 -6.87 -1.40 25.08
CA ASN A 161 -7.89 -2.33 24.57
C ASN A 161 -9.10 -1.59 24.01
N ASN A 162 -9.56 -0.58 24.73
CA ASN A 162 -10.68 0.24 24.27
C ASN A 162 -10.31 1.04 23.02
N GLN A 163 -9.10 1.62 22.99
CA GLN A 163 -8.58 2.30 21.79
C GLN A 163 -8.47 1.33 20.61
N PHE A 164 -7.94 0.13 20.82
CA PHE A 164 -7.84 -0.89 19.78
C PHE A 164 -9.20 -1.28 19.17
N ILE A 165 -10.24 -1.39 20.01
CA ILE A 165 -11.60 -1.71 19.53
C ILE A 165 -12.18 -0.55 18.71
N GLU A 166 -11.97 0.70 19.12
CA GLU A 166 -12.38 1.87 18.34
C GLU A 166 -11.62 1.95 17.00
N ASP A 167 -10.31 1.72 17.01
CA ASP A 167 -9.49 1.66 15.80
C ASP A 167 -9.98 0.53 14.86
N LEU A 168 -10.36 -0.63 15.40
CA LEU A 168 -10.91 -1.75 14.63
C LEU A 168 -12.27 -1.40 14.00
N LYS A 169 -13.15 -0.69 14.73
CA LYS A 169 -14.42 -0.21 14.15
C LYS A 169 -14.18 0.75 13.00
N GLN A 170 -13.25 1.69 13.18
CA GLN A 170 -12.87 2.63 12.13
C GLN A 170 -12.30 1.90 10.91
N ALA A 171 -11.44 0.91 11.13
CA ALA A 171 -10.88 0.08 10.07
C ALA A 171 -11.96 -0.71 9.32
N LEU A 172 -12.93 -1.32 10.02
CA LEU A 172 -14.05 -2.03 9.36
C LEU A 172 -14.95 -1.09 8.56
N SER A 173 -15.20 0.12 9.07
CA SER A 173 -15.94 1.15 8.32
C SER A 173 -15.20 1.54 7.05
N ALA A 174 -13.87 1.71 7.12
CA ALA A 174 -13.04 1.98 5.94
C ALA A 174 -13.03 0.80 4.95
N CYS A 175 -13.02 -0.45 5.43
CA CYS A 175 -13.11 -1.65 4.58
C CYS A 175 -14.39 -1.69 3.73
N ARG A 176 -15.46 -1.00 4.13
CA ARG A 176 -16.67 -0.87 3.31
C ARG A 176 -16.38 -0.21 1.96
N VAL A 177 -15.42 0.71 1.89
CA VAL A 177 -14.99 1.34 0.64
C VAL A 177 -14.30 0.31 -0.27
N PHE A 178 -13.57 -0.65 0.31
CA PHE A 178 -12.91 -1.72 -0.46
C PHE A 178 -13.89 -2.69 -1.13
N ALA A 179 -15.18 -2.67 -0.77
CA ALA A 179 -16.21 -3.42 -1.49
C ALA A 179 -16.34 -2.98 -2.97
N PHE A 180 -15.91 -1.76 -3.31
CA PHE A 180 -15.86 -1.27 -4.70
C PHE A 180 -14.59 -1.69 -5.45
N TYR A 181 -13.56 -2.17 -4.74
CA TYR A 181 -12.26 -2.52 -5.32
C TYR A 181 -12.34 -3.64 -6.37
N PRO A 182 -13.17 -4.69 -6.21
CA PRO A 182 -13.35 -5.71 -7.25
C PRO A 182 -13.82 -5.13 -8.59
N PHE A 183 -14.69 -4.12 -8.60
CA PHE A 183 -15.15 -3.49 -9.85
C PHE A 183 -14.00 -2.79 -10.57
N TYR A 184 -13.17 -2.06 -9.82
CA TYR A 184 -11.95 -1.47 -10.36
C TYR A 184 -11.04 -2.53 -11.00
N TRP A 185 -10.77 -3.62 -10.27
CA TRP A 185 -9.91 -4.69 -10.78
C TRP A 185 -10.50 -5.42 -11.99
N ILE A 186 -11.83 -5.58 -12.07
CA ILE A 186 -12.46 -6.16 -13.27
C ILE A 186 -12.19 -5.30 -14.50
N CYS A 187 -12.32 -3.98 -14.39
CA CYS A 187 -12.01 -3.03 -15.46
C CYS A 187 -10.51 -3.03 -15.79
N TYR A 188 -9.64 -2.96 -14.77
CA TYR A 188 -8.19 -2.95 -14.97
C TYR A 188 -7.68 -4.23 -15.65
N ASN A 189 -8.19 -5.40 -15.27
CA ASN A 189 -7.81 -6.68 -15.88
C ASN A 189 -8.22 -6.80 -17.37
N GLN A 190 -9.13 -5.95 -17.87
CA GLN A 190 -9.41 -5.89 -19.32
C GLN A 190 -8.21 -5.36 -20.11
N LEU A 191 -7.45 -4.44 -19.51
CA LEU A 191 -6.27 -3.84 -20.14
C LEU A 191 -5.15 -4.85 -20.36
N VAL A 192 -5.01 -5.81 -19.45
CA VAL A 192 -3.96 -6.83 -19.47
C VAL A 192 -4.34 -8.09 -20.28
N ASN A 193 -5.61 -8.28 -20.66
CA ASN A 193 -6.04 -9.49 -21.38
C ASN A 193 -6.68 -9.16 -22.74
N ASN A 194 -7.85 -8.51 -22.69
CA ASN A 194 -8.70 -8.36 -23.86
C ASN A 194 -8.20 -7.25 -24.79
N LEU A 195 -7.68 -6.15 -24.26
CA LEU A 195 -7.15 -5.05 -25.08
C LEU A 195 -5.89 -5.47 -25.86
N ILE A 196 -5.07 -6.36 -25.32
CA ILE A 196 -3.90 -6.89 -26.04
C ILE A 196 -4.34 -7.77 -27.21
N SER A 197 -5.30 -8.67 -26.97
CA SER A 197 -5.86 -9.52 -28.02
C SER A 197 -6.53 -8.69 -29.12
N GLN A 198 -7.18 -7.59 -28.74
CA GLN A 198 -7.76 -6.64 -29.69
C GLN A 198 -6.66 -5.90 -30.48
N ALA A 199 -5.61 -5.42 -29.81
CA ALA A 199 -4.50 -4.74 -30.46
C ALA A 199 -3.78 -5.63 -31.48
N ALA A 200 -3.70 -6.95 -31.24
CA ALA A 200 -3.15 -7.91 -32.19
C ALA A 200 -3.93 -7.99 -33.52
N GLN A 201 -5.20 -7.60 -33.54
CA GLN A 201 -6.03 -7.52 -34.75
C GLN A 201 -6.05 -6.12 -35.37
N MET A 202 -5.49 -5.11 -34.70
CA MET A 202 -5.41 -3.74 -35.18
C MET A 202 -4.12 -3.50 -35.98
N ASN A 203 -4.14 -2.56 -36.92
CA ASN A 203 -2.93 -2.15 -37.63
C ASN A 203 -2.07 -1.25 -36.72
N VAL A 204 -1.24 -1.88 -35.88
CA VAL A 204 -0.34 -1.21 -34.92
C VAL A 204 1.00 -0.76 -35.51
N GLY A 205 1.22 -0.93 -36.83
CA GLY A 205 2.48 -0.57 -37.48
C GLY A 205 3.68 -1.33 -36.89
N PRO A 206 4.85 -0.69 -36.67
CA PRO A 206 6.04 -1.37 -36.15
C PRO A 206 5.97 -1.65 -34.64
N LEU A 207 4.99 -1.10 -33.91
CA LEU A 207 4.91 -1.20 -32.45
C LEU A 207 4.53 -2.63 -32.01
N PRO A 208 5.10 -3.15 -30.91
CA PRO A 208 4.62 -4.36 -30.26
C PRO A 208 3.20 -4.20 -29.71
N ASN A 209 2.40 -5.27 -29.72
CA ASN A 209 1.03 -5.27 -29.17
C ASN A 209 1.01 -4.96 -27.66
N ASP A 210 2.09 -5.29 -26.95
CA ASP A 210 2.25 -5.06 -25.52
C ASP A 210 2.60 -3.61 -25.16
N VAL A 211 2.77 -2.72 -26.15
CA VAL A 211 2.90 -1.28 -25.88
C VAL A 211 1.67 -0.75 -25.15
N LEU A 212 0.48 -1.33 -25.35
CA LEU A 212 -0.72 -0.93 -24.60
C LEU A 212 -0.57 -1.12 -23.08
N GLN A 213 0.11 -2.18 -22.63
CA GLN A 213 0.37 -2.39 -21.20
C GLN A 213 1.34 -1.33 -20.64
N ASN A 214 2.22 -0.79 -21.48
CA ASN A 214 3.17 0.24 -21.10
C ASN A 214 2.56 1.64 -21.06
N ILE A 215 1.37 1.84 -21.65
CA ILE A 215 0.66 3.11 -21.53
C ILE A 215 0.32 3.40 -20.07
N ASP A 216 -0.03 2.39 -19.28
CA ASP A 216 -0.39 2.55 -17.87
C ASP A 216 0.74 3.22 -17.03
N PRO A 217 1.97 2.65 -16.94
CA PRO A 217 3.05 3.31 -16.21
C PRO A 217 3.45 4.66 -16.83
N ILE A 218 3.37 4.84 -18.16
CA ILE A 218 3.65 6.14 -18.80
C ILE A 218 2.63 7.20 -18.33
N VAL A 219 1.35 6.84 -18.32
CA VAL A 219 0.27 7.71 -17.85
C VAL A 219 0.49 8.04 -16.38
N LEU A 220 0.82 7.06 -15.53
CA LEU A 220 1.10 7.31 -14.11
C LEU A 220 2.28 8.27 -13.90
N LEU A 221 3.38 8.09 -14.63
CA LEU A 221 4.56 8.97 -14.55
C LEU A 221 4.25 10.42 -14.96
N ILE A 222 3.30 10.64 -15.88
CA ILE A 222 2.88 11.97 -16.31
C ILE A 222 1.78 12.54 -15.40
N PHE A 223 0.77 11.75 -15.07
CA PHE A 223 -0.41 12.22 -14.36
C PHE A 223 -0.12 12.48 -12.90
N ILE A 224 0.69 11.68 -12.22
CA ILE A 224 0.99 11.91 -10.79
C ILE A 224 1.57 13.30 -10.53
N PRO A 225 2.65 13.76 -11.20
CA PRO A 225 3.15 15.10 -10.97
C PRO A 225 2.14 16.18 -11.40
N VAL A 226 1.33 15.94 -12.43
CA VAL A 226 0.26 16.88 -12.82
C VAL A 226 -0.79 16.97 -11.72
N PHE A 227 -1.21 15.86 -11.13
CA PHE A 227 -2.19 15.84 -10.05
C PHE A 227 -1.61 16.47 -8.78
N ASP A 228 -0.38 16.12 -8.40
CA ASP A 228 0.27 16.61 -7.19
C ASP A 228 0.64 18.10 -7.24
N ILE A 229 1.11 18.61 -8.39
CA ILE A 229 1.61 19.98 -8.52
C ILE A 229 0.51 20.94 -8.95
N LEU A 230 -0.40 20.49 -9.82
CA LEU A 230 -1.40 21.37 -10.44
C LEU A 230 -2.79 21.14 -9.86
N ILE A 231 -3.31 19.91 -9.94
CA ILE A 231 -4.73 19.65 -9.69
C ILE A 231 -5.07 19.69 -8.19
N TYR A 232 -4.35 18.96 -7.34
CA TYR A 232 -4.64 18.95 -5.89
C TYR A 232 -4.44 20.31 -5.25
N PRO A 233 -3.38 21.10 -5.55
CA PRO A 233 -3.25 22.44 -5.01
C PRO A 233 -4.35 23.38 -5.52
N ALA A 234 -4.75 23.28 -6.79
CA ALA A 234 -5.85 24.07 -7.34
C ALA A 234 -7.19 23.70 -6.70
N LEU A 235 -7.47 22.41 -6.54
CA LEU A 235 -8.67 21.91 -5.89
C LEU A 235 -8.71 22.29 -4.41
N ARG A 236 -7.57 22.22 -3.72
CA ARG A 236 -7.46 22.66 -2.32
C ARG A 236 -7.74 24.14 -2.18
N ARG A 237 -7.15 25.00 -3.02
CA ARG A 237 -7.44 26.44 -3.02
C ARG A 237 -8.92 26.71 -3.25
N TYR A 238 -9.51 26.04 -4.25
CA TYR A 238 -10.92 26.20 -4.56
C TYR A 238 -11.87 25.71 -3.44
N ILE A 239 -11.53 24.60 -2.78
CA ILE A 239 -12.31 24.08 -1.65
C ILE A 239 -12.13 24.96 -0.40
N GLU A 240 -10.91 25.41 -0.11
CA GLU A 240 -10.63 26.32 1.02
C GLU A 240 -11.34 27.66 0.85
N GLU A 241 -11.44 28.17 -0.38
CA GLU A 241 -12.19 29.40 -0.70
C GLU A 241 -13.71 29.22 -0.59
N ARG A 242 -14.25 28.00 -0.82
CA ARG A 242 -15.71 27.78 -0.94
C ARG A 242 -16.36 27.02 0.20
N PHE A 243 -15.62 26.21 0.97
CA PHE A 243 -16.14 25.34 2.04
C PHE A 243 -15.26 25.40 3.30
N SER A 244 -15.30 26.52 4.02
CA SER A 244 -14.61 26.67 5.32
C SER A 244 -15.21 25.84 6.47
N ALA A 245 -16.39 25.22 6.28
CA ALA A 245 -17.13 24.52 7.34
C ALA A 245 -17.31 23.00 7.13
N LEU A 246 -17.02 22.44 5.94
CA LEU A 246 -17.28 21.02 5.63
C LEU A 246 -16.03 20.14 5.86
N ASP A 247 -15.42 20.31 7.02
CA ASP A 247 -13.96 20.32 7.07
C ASP A 247 -13.27 19.02 7.52
N ARG A 248 -14.03 18.01 7.95
CA ARG A 248 -13.45 16.76 8.47
C ARG A 248 -13.73 15.54 7.59
N ALA A 249 -14.94 15.38 7.08
CA ALA A 249 -15.30 14.21 6.28
C ALA A 249 -14.65 14.23 4.88
N CYS A 250 -14.63 15.38 4.20
CA CYS A 250 -13.98 15.51 2.88
C CYS A 250 -12.44 15.42 2.98
N ARG A 251 -11.83 16.00 4.03
CA ARG A 251 -10.37 15.85 4.26
C ARG A 251 -9.97 14.41 4.56
N VAL A 252 -10.79 13.68 5.32
CA VAL A 252 -10.57 12.25 5.59
C VAL A 252 -10.76 11.44 4.31
N LEU A 253 -11.79 11.70 3.50
CA LEU A 253 -12.02 10.98 2.24
C LEU A 253 -10.90 11.23 1.21
N LEU A 254 -10.48 12.49 1.03
CA LEU A 254 -9.35 12.84 0.15
C LEU A 254 -8.03 12.28 0.68
N GLY A 255 -7.76 12.39 1.99
CA GLY A 255 -6.57 11.84 2.61
C GLY A 255 -6.53 10.30 2.58
N THR A 256 -7.66 9.63 2.76
CA THR A 256 -7.78 8.17 2.58
C THR A 256 -7.62 7.76 1.13
N TYR A 257 -8.07 8.57 0.17
CA TYR A 257 -7.86 8.31 -1.25
C TYR A 257 -6.39 8.47 -1.64
N GLU A 258 -5.71 9.53 -1.18
CA GLU A 258 -4.28 9.76 -1.41
C GLU A 258 -3.41 8.67 -0.75
N THR A 259 -3.75 8.25 0.48
CA THR A 259 -3.04 7.14 1.15
C THR A 259 -3.41 5.78 0.58
N SER A 260 -4.65 5.53 0.16
CA SER A 260 -5.00 4.26 -0.49
C SER A 260 -4.34 4.13 -1.86
N ILE A 261 -4.21 5.20 -2.66
CA ILE A 261 -3.47 5.13 -3.92
C ILE A 261 -1.97 4.95 -3.67
N GLY A 262 -1.41 5.65 -2.68
CA GLY A 262 0.02 5.55 -2.36
C GLY A 262 0.43 4.25 -1.62
N ILE A 263 -0.50 3.57 -0.94
CA ILE A 263 -0.23 2.34 -0.16
C ILE A 263 -0.71 1.07 -0.89
N CYS A 264 -1.77 1.15 -1.71
CA CYS A 264 -2.31 -0.01 -2.44
C CYS A 264 -1.83 -0.16 -3.88
N SER A 265 -0.88 0.65 -4.34
CA SER A 265 -0.21 0.52 -5.65
C SER A 265 1.20 -0.04 -5.52
#